data_AF-A0A1Q8BJ61-F1
#
_entry.id   AF-A0A1Q8BJ61-F1
#
_cell.length_a   1.000
_cell.length_b   1.000
_cell.length_c   1.000
_cell.angle_alpha   90.00
_cell.angle_beta   90.00
_cell.angle_gamma   90.00
#
_symmetry.space_group_name_H-M   'P 1'
#
loop_
_entity.id
_entity.type
_entity.pdbx_description
1 polymer ?
#
loop_
_entity_poly.entity_id
_entity_poly.type
_entity_poly.pdbx_seq_one_letter_code
_entity_poly.pdbx_strand_id
1 'polypeptide(L)'
;MLAFYSFWWGSSIAFVIVLSGIFFGGDAISGEFQNKTGYFLVANPLRRSSIYIGKWLGALTASLMVLAIYAAITVGNGLYYFGANVPSQFAESLSFSILYLIAVLGFTFFFSSLFKSSSMSILVTAILFLFAFNLIQLIVSGLVQIEPWFIITYGSGIIGNVLMDTYPTTQPIRGPGGRDSTTFAATIPEGIAILVVYFFVTAILGLVLFERKEFT
;
A
#
# COMPACT_ATOMS: atom_id res chain seq x y z
N MET A 1 3.26 -2.33 26.37
CA MET A 1 2.75 -3.33 25.40
C MET A 1 2.36 -2.69 24.08
N LEU A 2 1.50 -1.67 24.08
CA LEU A 2 1.09 -0.99 22.85
C LEU A 2 2.28 -0.39 22.07
N ALA A 3 3.26 0.18 22.78
CA ALA A 3 4.52 0.65 22.19
C ALA A 3 5.31 -0.43 21.40
N PHE A 4 5.25 -1.70 21.79
CA PHE A 4 5.88 -2.79 21.03
C PHE A 4 5.19 -2.98 19.68
N TYR A 5 3.85 -3.03 19.66
CA TYR A 5 3.09 -3.14 18.41
C TYR A 5 3.27 -1.91 17.54
N SER A 6 3.24 -0.70 18.11
CA SER A 6 3.51 0.53 17.36
C SER A 6 4.89 0.52 16.70
N PHE A 7 5.92 0.15 17.47
CA PHE A 7 7.29 0.11 16.96
C PHE A 7 7.50 -1.02 15.95
N TRP A 8 7.08 -2.25 16.25
CA TRP A 8 7.31 -3.40 15.37
C TRP A 8 6.37 -3.40 14.17
N TRP A 9 5.06 -3.42 14.42
CA TRP A 9 4.06 -3.49 13.36
C TRP A 9 3.90 -2.14 12.67
N GLY A 10 3.66 -1.07 13.43
CA GLY A 10 3.37 0.25 12.85
C GLY A 10 4.46 0.79 11.93
N SER A 11 5.74 0.55 12.24
CA SER A 11 6.86 1.02 11.40
C SER A 11 7.12 0.16 10.16
N SER A 12 6.90 -1.16 10.26
CA SER A 12 7.41 -2.11 9.27
C SER A 12 6.33 -2.64 8.34
N ILE A 13 5.07 -2.67 8.78
CA ILE A 13 3.96 -3.24 8.01
C ILE A 13 3.77 -2.57 6.65
N ALA A 14 3.91 -1.25 6.57
CA ALA A 14 3.78 -0.51 5.32
C ALA A 14 4.81 -0.97 4.28
N PHE A 15 6.04 -1.24 4.72
CA PHE A 15 7.11 -1.75 3.85
C PHE A 15 6.83 -3.19 3.38
N VAL A 16 6.38 -4.06 4.28
CA VAL A 16 6.00 -5.45 3.95
C VAL A 16 4.87 -5.49 2.92
N ILE A 17 3.85 -4.64 3.10
CA ILE A 17 2.72 -4.50 2.17
C ILE A 17 3.20 -3.99 0.80
N VAL A 18 4.04 -2.97 0.79
CA VAL A 18 4.58 -2.41 -0.46
C VAL A 18 5.39 -3.45 -1.21
N LEU A 19 6.31 -4.16 -0.54
CA LEU A 19 7.12 -5.20 -1.18
C LEU A 19 6.26 -6.33 -1.73
N SER A 20 5.33 -6.87 -0.93
CA SER A 20 4.43 -7.92 -1.39
C SER A 20 3.59 -7.47 -2.59
N GLY A 21 3.03 -6.26 -2.54
CA GLY A 21 2.26 -5.69 -3.65
C GLY A 21 3.06 -5.48 -4.93
N ILE A 22 4.33 -5.07 -4.83
CA ILE A 22 5.23 -4.90 -5.97
C ILE A 22 5.59 -6.25 -6.60
N PHE A 23 5.97 -7.24 -5.79
CA PHE A 23 6.37 -8.56 -6.32
C PHE A 23 5.21 -9.32 -6.93
N PHE A 24 4.05 -9.34 -6.26
CA PHE A 24 2.90 -10.12 -6.74
C PHE A 24 2.04 -9.36 -7.76
N GLY A 25 1.99 -8.02 -7.70
CA GLY A 25 1.21 -7.20 -8.63
C GLY A 25 1.99 -6.65 -9.82
N GLY A 26 3.30 -6.39 -9.66
CA GLY A 26 4.14 -5.78 -10.68
C GLY A 26 4.35 -6.67 -11.92
N ASP A 27 4.49 -7.99 -11.73
CA ASP A 27 4.68 -9.00 -12.79
C ASP A 27 3.36 -9.59 -13.31
N ALA A 28 2.24 -9.38 -12.60
CA ALA A 28 1.00 -10.09 -12.87
C ALA A 28 0.47 -9.89 -14.29
N ILE A 29 0.59 -8.69 -14.86
CA ILE A 29 0.10 -8.35 -16.21
C ILE A 29 1.25 -8.28 -17.20
N SER A 30 2.26 -7.48 -16.89
CA SER A 30 3.46 -7.25 -17.69
C SER A 30 4.24 -8.54 -18.04
N GLY A 31 4.22 -9.55 -17.16
CA GLY A 31 4.83 -10.86 -17.41
C GLY A 31 4.15 -11.65 -18.53
N GLU A 32 2.84 -11.46 -18.77
CA GLU A 32 2.15 -12.07 -19.93
C GLU A 32 2.50 -11.40 -21.25
N PHE A 33 2.64 -10.07 -21.23
CA PHE A 33 3.11 -9.33 -22.41
C PHE A 33 4.54 -9.74 -22.78
N GLN A 34 5.37 -10.02 -21.77
CA GLN A 34 6.77 -10.42 -21.97
C GLN A 34 6.92 -11.88 -22.44
N ASN A 35 6.13 -12.81 -21.87
CA ASN A 35 6.22 -14.24 -22.19
C ASN A 35 5.37 -14.67 -23.40
N LYS A 36 4.65 -13.75 -24.06
CA LYS A 36 3.78 -14.01 -25.23
C LYS A 36 2.68 -15.07 -24.99
N THR A 37 2.37 -15.38 -23.74
CA THR A 37 1.33 -16.36 -23.36
C THR A 37 -0.08 -15.89 -23.71
N GLY A 38 -0.27 -14.62 -24.09
CA GLY A 38 -1.51 -14.11 -24.68
C GLY A 38 -1.96 -14.82 -25.95
N TYR A 39 -1.06 -15.51 -26.68
CA TYR A 39 -1.43 -16.32 -27.85
C TYR A 39 -2.32 -17.53 -27.50
N PHE A 40 -2.31 -18.01 -26.25
CA PHE A 40 -3.21 -19.10 -25.82
C PHE A 40 -4.65 -18.63 -25.59
N LEU A 41 -4.90 -17.32 -25.47
CA LEU A 41 -6.26 -16.76 -25.39
C LEU A 41 -6.97 -16.70 -26.75
N VAL A 42 -6.25 -16.95 -27.85
CA VAL A 42 -6.84 -17.07 -29.20
C VAL A 42 -7.64 -18.37 -29.34
N ALA A 43 -7.29 -19.41 -28.57
CA ALA A 43 -7.95 -20.71 -28.63
C ALA A 43 -9.24 -20.79 -27.80
N ASN A 44 -9.41 -19.93 -26.79
CA ASN A 44 -10.61 -19.92 -25.95
C ASN A 44 -10.99 -18.49 -25.54
N PRO A 45 -12.10 -17.92 -26.04
CA PRO A 45 -12.45 -16.52 -25.83
C PRO A 45 -12.91 -16.26 -24.39
N LEU A 46 -11.96 -16.11 -23.48
CA LEU A 46 -12.21 -15.61 -22.12
C LEU A 46 -12.30 -14.08 -22.15
N ARG A 47 -13.26 -13.52 -21.40
CA ARG A 47 -13.39 -12.07 -21.26
C ARG A 47 -12.13 -11.51 -20.61
N ARG A 48 -11.49 -10.51 -21.24
CA ARG A 48 -10.26 -9.87 -20.76
C ARG A 48 -10.40 -9.33 -19.32
N SER A 49 -11.56 -8.79 -18.98
CA SER A 49 -11.89 -8.35 -17.62
C SER A 49 -11.87 -9.48 -16.58
N SER A 50 -12.29 -10.70 -16.95
CA SER A 50 -12.27 -11.86 -16.05
C SER A 50 -10.83 -12.31 -15.74
N ILE A 51 -9.92 -12.18 -16.70
CA ILE A 51 -8.49 -12.51 -16.51
C ILE A 51 -7.84 -11.49 -15.58
N TYR A 52 -8.12 -10.19 -15.80
CA TYR A 52 -7.62 -9.12 -14.96
C TYR A 52 -8.05 -9.31 -13.50
N ILE A 53 -9.34 -9.56 -13.26
CA ILE A 53 -9.89 -9.76 -11.92
C ILE A 53 -9.33 -11.04 -11.28
N GLY A 54 -9.23 -12.14 -12.03
CA GLY A 54 -8.67 -13.40 -11.51
C GLY A 54 -7.22 -13.25 -11.05
N LYS A 55 -6.41 -12.51 -11.81
CA LYS A 55 -5.03 -12.19 -11.43
C LYS A 55 -4.93 -11.28 -10.23
N TRP A 56 -5.77 -10.26 -10.19
CA TRP A 56 -5.82 -9.35 -9.04
C TRP A 56 -6.19 -10.11 -7.77
N LEU A 57 -7.18 -11.01 -7.83
CA LEU A 57 -7.54 -11.88 -6.70
C LEU A 57 -6.43 -12.86 -6.32
N GLY A 58 -5.70 -13.41 -7.31
CA GLY A 58 -4.53 -14.26 -7.06
C GLY A 58 -3.41 -13.51 -6.33
N ALA A 59 -3.06 -12.31 -6.82
CA ALA A 59 -2.07 -11.44 -6.19
C ALA A 59 -2.52 -10.97 -4.80
N LEU A 60 -3.80 -10.66 -4.62
CA LEU A 60 -4.38 -10.31 -3.33
C LEU A 60 -4.26 -11.46 -2.34
N THR A 61 -4.59 -12.69 -2.76
CA THR A 61 -4.51 -13.87 -1.91
C THR A 61 -3.06 -14.17 -1.48
N ALA A 62 -2.11 -14.12 -2.42
CA ALA A 62 -0.69 -14.29 -2.12
C ALA A 62 -0.18 -13.21 -1.14
N SER A 63 -0.57 -11.95 -1.36
CA SER A 63 -0.14 -10.84 -0.51
C SER A 63 -0.82 -10.89 0.88
N LEU A 64 -2.07 -11.34 0.96
CA LEU A 64 -2.77 -11.60 2.22
C LEU A 64 -2.13 -12.73 3.03
N MET A 65 -1.62 -13.78 2.38
CA MET A 65 -0.87 -14.83 3.07
C MET A 65 0.40 -14.28 3.71
N VAL A 66 1.17 -13.44 2.98
CA VAL A 66 2.37 -12.79 3.55
C VAL A 66 2.00 -11.89 4.72
N LEU A 67 0.94 -11.09 4.58
CA LEU A 67 0.42 -10.24 5.67
C LEU A 67 0.00 -11.07 6.89
N ALA A 68 -0.70 -12.19 6.68
CA ALA A 68 -1.13 -13.08 7.75
C ALA A 68 0.04 -13.74 8.48
N ILE A 69 1.07 -14.18 7.75
CA ILE A 69 2.31 -14.72 8.34
C ILE A 69 2.99 -13.64 9.19
N TYR A 70 3.12 -12.42 8.68
CA TYR A 70 3.75 -11.33 9.42
C TYR A 70 2.94 -10.91 10.66
N ALA A 71 1.60 -10.90 10.55
CA ALA A 71 0.70 -10.68 11.68
C ALA A 71 0.84 -11.78 12.73
N ALA A 72 0.90 -13.05 12.32
CA ALA A 72 1.10 -14.19 13.22
C ALA A 72 2.44 -14.10 13.96
N ILE A 73 3.52 -13.71 13.27
CA ILE A 73 4.83 -13.46 13.90
C ILE A 73 4.73 -12.33 14.93
N THR A 74 4.05 -11.24 14.59
CA THR A 74 3.87 -10.09 15.50
C THR A 74 3.09 -10.47 16.75
N VAL A 75 1.97 -11.19 16.59
CA VAL A 75 1.16 -11.69 17.72
C VAL A 75 1.94 -12.71 18.54
N GLY A 76 2.69 -13.62 17.90
CA GLY A 76 3.53 -14.60 18.58
C GLY A 76 4.62 -13.97 19.44
N ASN A 77 5.30 -12.94 18.92
CA ASN A 77 6.25 -12.14 19.70
C ASN A 77 5.55 -11.39 20.84
N GLY A 78 4.40 -10.79 20.58
CA GLY A 78 3.60 -10.11 21.60
C GLY A 78 3.21 -11.06 22.75
N LEU A 79 2.80 -12.29 22.42
CA LEU A 79 2.48 -13.34 23.39
C LEU A 79 3.71 -13.76 24.21
N TYR A 80 4.86 -13.89 23.57
CA TYR A 80 6.12 -14.24 24.25
C TYR A 80 6.58 -13.16 25.24
N TYR A 81 6.50 -11.89 24.88
CA TYR A 81 6.98 -10.78 25.73
C TYR A 81 5.98 -10.30 26.77
N PHE A 82 4.68 -10.34 26.47
CA PHE A 82 3.64 -9.68 27.28
C PHE A 82 2.48 -10.61 27.68
N GLY A 83 2.52 -11.89 27.31
CA GLY A 83 1.44 -12.83 27.56
C GLY A 83 0.22 -12.62 26.65
N ALA A 84 -0.92 -13.22 26.99
CA ALA A 84 -2.11 -13.31 26.12
C ALA A 84 -2.92 -12.00 25.96
N ASN A 85 -2.34 -10.85 26.28
CA ASN A 85 -3.04 -9.56 26.36
C ASN A 85 -2.97 -8.74 25.06
N VAL A 86 -3.44 -9.27 23.92
CA VAL A 86 -3.39 -8.52 22.66
C VAL A 86 -4.30 -7.26 22.72
N PRO A 87 -3.78 -6.04 22.46
CA PRO A 87 -4.60 -4.82 22.47
C PRO A 87 -5.66 -4.83 21.36
N SER A 88 -6.86 -4.31 21.63
CA SER A 88 -7.94 -4.21 20.63
C SER A 88 -7.55 -3.33 19.43
N GLN A 89 -6.67 -2.34 19.66
CA GLN A 89 -6.13 -1.45 18.61
C GLN A 89 -5.36 -2.22 17.53
N PHE A 90 -4.82 -3.40 17.85
CA PHE A 90 -4.14 -4.23 16.86
C PHE A 90 -5.10 -4.75 15.78
N ALA A 91 -6.35 -5.07 16.14
CA ALA A 91 -7.36 -5.51 15.18
C ALA A 91 -7.77 -4.37 14.22
N GLU A 92 -7.85 -3.14 14.72
CA GLU A 92 -8.10 -1.95 13.89
C GLU A 92 -6.93 -1.70 12.93
N SER A 93 -5.70 -1.75 13.43
CA SER A 93 -4.48 -1.62 12.61
C SER A 93 -4.40 -2.69 11.52
N LEU A 94 -4.80 -3.93 11.82
CA LEU A 94 -4.86 -5.02 10.84
C LEU A 94 -5.91 -4.76 9.75
N SER A 95 -7.04 -4.17 10.10
CA SER A 95 -8.08 -3.81 9.12
C SER A 95 -7.58 -2.71 8.17
N PHE A 96 -6.89 -1.70 8.70
CA PHE A 96 -6.26 -0.65 7.89
C PHE A 96 -5.11 -1.18 7.02
N SER A 97 -4.37 -2.17 7.50
CA SER A 97 -3.29 -2.79 6.73
C SER A 97 -3.82 -3.56 5.51
N ILE A 98 -4.96 -4.26 5.65
CA ILE A 98 -5.66 -4.89 4.51
C ILE A 98 -6.15 -3.84 3.51
N LEU A 99 -6.72 -2.72 3.99
CA LEU A 99 -7.15 -1.64 3.10
C LEU A 99 -5.99 -1.04 2.32
N TYR A 100 -4.84 -0.82 2.98
CA TYR A 100 -3.63 -0.34 2.33
C TYR A 100 -3.10 -1.34 1.30
N LEU A 101 -3.11 -2.65 1.61
CA LEU A 101 -2.73 -3.72 0.68
C LEU A 101 -3.56 -3.67 -0.61
N ILE A 102 -4.88 -3.53 -0.48
CA ILE A 102 -5.81 -3.42 -1.61
C ILE A 102 -5.47 -2.20 -2.47
N ALA A 103 -5.20 -1.05 -1.85
CA ALA A 103 -4.84 0.18 -2.55
C ALA A 103 -3.48 0.07 -3.27
N VAL A 104 -2.47 -0.51 -2.62
CA VAL A 104 -1.15 -0.76 -3.23
C VAL A 104 -1.27 -1.72 -4.42
N LEU A 105 -2.05 -2.79 -4.30
CA LEU A 105 -2.26 -3.73 -5.41
C LEU A 105 -2.99 -3.09 -6.59
N GLY A 106 -3.99 -2.23 -6.35
CA GLY A 106 -4.61 -1.44 -7.43
C GLY A 106 -3.58 -0.60 -8.18
N PHE A 107 -2.67 0.05 -7.44
CA PHE A 107 -1.62 0.87 -8.02
C PHE A 107 -0.58 0.03 -8.79
N THR A 108 -0.13 -1.11 -8.25
CA THR A 108 0.86 -1.94 -8.96
C THR A 108 0.28 -2.56 -10.21
N PHE A 109 -1.00 -2.94 -10.21
CA PHE A 109 -1.71 -3.40 -11.41
C PHE A 109 -1.87 -2.29 -12.46
N PHE A 110 -2.12 -1.05 -12.05
CA PHE A 110 -2.13 0.10 -12.96
C PHE A 110 -0.78 0.24 -13.70
N PHE A 111 0.34 0.22 -12.96
CA PHE A 111 1.67 0.30 -13.57
C PHE A 111 2.01 -0.95 -14.40
N SER A 112 1.60 -2.13 -13.96
CA SER A 112 1.77 -3.38 -14.72
C SER A 112 0.98 -3.34 -16.04
N SER A 113 -0.17 -2.67 -16.06
CA SER A 113 -0.93 -2.41 -17.29
C SER A 113 -0.28 -1.35 -18.17
N LEU A 114 0.43 -0.37 -17.61
CA LEU A 114 1.05 0.74 -18.34
C LEU A 114 2.29 0.27 -19.12
N PHE A 115 3.17 -0.49 -18.49
CA PHE A 115 4.42 -0.96 -19.09
C PHE A 115 4.26 -2.29 -19.83
N LYS A 116 5.01 -2.48 -20.93
CA LYS A 116 5.04 -3.76 -21.68
C LYS A 116 6.05 -4.77 -21.12
N SER A 117 7.02 -4.28 -20.34
CA SER A 117 8.07 -5.10 -19.71
C SER A 117 7.79 -5.23 -18.22
N SER A 118 7.94 -6.45 -17.69
CA SER A 118 7.74 -6.74 -16.27
C SER A 118 8.76 -6.06 -15.38
N SER A 119 10.03 -6.13 -15.77
CA SER A 119 11.12 -5.49 -15.05
C SER A 119 10.89 -3.97 -14.88
N MET A 120 10.39 -3.29 -15.92
CA MET A 120 10.13 -1.84 -15.86
C MET A 120 8.93 -1.50 -14.96
N SER A 121 7.85 -2.30 -15.00
CA SER A 121 6.70 -2.13 -14.10
C SER A 121 7.12 -2.26 -12.63
N ILE A 122 7.84 -3.33 -12.29
CA ILE A 122 8.32 -3.60 -10.93
C ILE A 122 9.27 -2.50 -10.47
N LEU A 123 10.24 -2.12 -11.30
CA LEU A 123 11.24 -1.14 -10.93
C LEU A 123 10.62 0.25 -10.71
N VAL A 124 9.72 0.70 -11.60
CA VAL A 124 9.07 2.01 -11.45
C VAL A 124 8.17 2.03 -10.22
N THR A 125 7.36 0.99 -10.00
CA THR A 125 6.50 0.91 -8.80
C THR A 125 7.33 0.88 -7.51
N ALA A 126 8.44 0.13 -7.50
CA ALA A 126 9.36 0.10 -6.37
C ALA A 126 9.99 1.45 -6.07
N ILE A 127 10.52 2.14 -7.09
CA ILE A 127 11.11 3.47 -6.90
C ILE A 127 10.07 4.46 -6.36
N LEU A 128 8.85 4.39 -6.89
CA LEU A 128 7.79 5.32 -6.54
C LEU A 128 7.33 5.14 -5.08
N PHE A 129 7.09 3.91 -4.64
CA PHE A 129 6.65 3.64 -3.26
C PHE A 129 7.77 3.69 -2.22
N LEU A 130 8.95 3.14 -2.51
CA LEU A 130 10.02 3.06 -1.52
C LEU A 130 10.71 4.40 -1.33
N PHE A 131 10.84 5.20 -2.39
CA PHE A 131 11.59 6.44 -2.36
C PHE A 131 10.74 7.67 -2.67
N ALA A 132 10.10 7.72 -3.85
CA ALA A 132 9.51 8.97 -4.33
C ALA A 132 8.42 9.50 -3.38
N PHE A 133 7.47 8.67 -2.96
CA PHE A 133 6.41 9.11 -2.04
C PHE A 133 6.96 9.56 -0.69
N ASN A 134 7.93 8.85 -0.11
CA ASN A 134 8.57 9.25 1.14
C ASN A 134 9.30 10.61 1.01
N LEU A 135 10.02 10.82 -0.10
CA LEU A 135 10.73 12.07 -0.35
C LEU A 135 9.78 13.25 -0.61
N ILE A 136 8.72 13.03 -1.40
CA ILE A 136 7.70 14.05 -1.66
C ILE A 136 7.02 14.42 -0.35
N GLN A 137 6.65 13.43 0.47
CA GLN A 137 6.04 13.67 1.78
C GLN A 137 6.98 14.50 2.67
N LEU A 138 8.25 14.13 2.75
CA LEU A 138 9.27 14.87 3.53
C LEU A 138 9.38 16.34 3.10
N ILE A 139 9.38 16.62 1.79
CA ILE A 139 9.48 17.98 1.27
C ILE A 139 8.18 18.76 1.53
N VAL A 140 7.02 18.16 1.26
CA VAL A 140 5.71 18.81 1.38
C VAL A 140 5.39 19.11 2.83
N SER A 141 5.53 18.14 3.73
CA SER A 141 5.24 18.32 5.15
C SER A 141 6.34 19.11 5.86
N GLY A 142 7.61 18.87 5.53
CA GLY A 142 8.76 19.42 6.25
C GLY A 142 9.20 20.80 5.77
N LEU A 143 9.16 21.07 4.46
CA LEU A 143 9.62 22.34 3.89
C LEU A 143 8.45 23.28 3.58
N VAL A 144 7.40 22.75 2.92
CA VAL A 144 6.27 23.57 2.45
C VAL A 144 5.22 23.79 3.55
N GLN A 145 5.23 22.95 4.60
CA GLN A 145 4.29 23.03 5.72
C GLN A 145 2.83 22.92 5.26
N ILE A 146 2.57 22.06 4.26
CA ILE A 146 1.24 21.71 3.76
C ILE A 146 0.95 20.25 4.07
N GLU A 147 -0.30 19.96 4.41
CA GLU A 147 -0.77 18.60 4.65
C GLU A 147 -0.71 17.75 3.37
N PRO A 148 0.02 16.62 3.35
CA PRO A 148 0.21 15.81 2.15
C PRO A 148 -0.97 14.83 1.93
N TRP A 149 -2.20 15.36 1.90
CA TRP A 149 -3.44 14.60 1.73
C TRP A 149 -3.49 13.78 0.43
N PHE A 150 -2.69 14.14 -0.58
CA PHE A 150 -2.64 13.45 -1.86
C PHE A 150 -1.63 12.28 -1.89
N ILE A 151 -0.95 11.95 -0.79
CA ILE A 151 0.09 10.91 -0.78
C ILE A 151 -0.43 9.63 -0.12
N ILE A 152 -0.38 8.51 -0.84
CA ILE A 152 -0.84 7.22 -0.32
C ILE A 152 -0.05 6.75 0.90
N THR A 153 1.26 7.04 0.98
CA THR A 153 2.10 6.71 2.15
C THR A 153 1.68 7.50 3.39
N TYR A 154 1.23 8.74 3.23
CA TYR A 154 0.67 9.54 4.32
C TYR A 154 -0.63 8.92 4.85
N GLY A 155 -1.53 8.52 3.94
CA GLY A 155 -2.76 7.80 4.30
C GLY A 155 -2.50 6.47 5.02
N SER A 156 -1.42 5.75 4.67
CA SER A 156 -1.03 4.52 5.35
C SER A 156 -0.57 4.72 6.81
N GLY A 157 -0.25 5.95 7.20
CA GLY A 157 0.16 6.31 8.56
C GLY A 157 -0.87 5.96 9.64
N ILE A 158 -2.16 5.87 9.27
CA ILE A 158 -3.23 5.45 10.19
C ILE A 158 -2.99 4.06 10.81
N ILE A 159 -2.26 3.18 10.12
CA ILE A 159 -1.94 1.83 10.58
C ILE A 159 -1.07 1.88 11.84
N GLY A 160 -0.06 2.77 11.86
CA GLY A 160 0.82 2.97 13.01
C GLY A 160 0.21 3.89 14.07
N ASN A 161 -0.52 4.93 13.65
CA ASN A 161 -1.08 5.95 14.54
C ASN A 161 -2.12 5.40 15.52
N VAL A 162 -2.92 4.41 15.11
CA VAL A 162 -3.92 3.76 16.00
C VAL A 162 -3.27 2.94 17.13
N LEU A 163 -1.98 2.61 16.99
CA LEU A 163 -1.20 1.89 17.98
C LEU A 163 -0.43 2.81 18.93
N MET A 164 -0.68 4.12 18.93
CA MET A 164 -0.05 5.04 19.87
C MET A 164 -0.94 5.28 21.09
N ASP A 165 -0.34 5.45 22.28
CA ASP A 165 -1.06 5.90 23.47
C ASP A 165 -1.45 7.37 23.27
N THR A 166 -2.69 7.56 22.78
CA THR A 166 -3.25 8.78 22.19
C THR A 166 -2.94 8.90 20.69
N TYR A 167 -4.01 8.97 19.89
CA TYR A 167 -3.90 9.15 18.45
C TYR A 167 -3.23 10.50 18.14
N PRO A 168 -2.17 10.53 17.31
CA PRO A 168 -1.48 11.77 16.97
C PRO A 168 -2.41 12.69 16.17
N THR A 169 -2.44 13.96 16.55
CA THR A 169 -3.20 15.01 15.88
C THR A 169 -2.25 16.00 15.22
N THR A 170 -2.71 16.71 14.19
CA THR A 170 -1.92 17.78 13.58
C THR A 170 -1.67 18.87 14.61
N GLN A 171 -0.40 19.07 14.97
CA GLN A 171 -0.01 20.02 16.03
C GLN A 171 1.05 21.00 15.52
N PRO A 172 0.90 22.30 15.83
CA PRO A 172 1.94 23.28 15.60
C PRO A 172 3.08 23.07 16.61
N ILE A 173 4.26 22.74 16.10
CA ILE A 173 5.53 22.73 16.80
C ILE A 173 6.19 24.10 16.65
N ARG A 174 6.46 24.75 17.78
CA ARG A 174 7.26 25.97 17.80
C ARG A 174 8.74 25.60 17.84
N GLY A 175 9.42 25.75 16.70
CA GLY A 175 10.84 25.44 16.56
C GLY A 175 11.73 26.43 17.32
N PRO A 176 12.98 26.04 17.64
CA PRO A 176 13.97 26.95 18.19
C PRO A 176 14.14 28.18 17.30
N GLY A 177 14.05 29.38 17.87
CA GLY A 177 14.14 30.64 17.13
C GLY A 177 12.81 31.18 16.59
N GLY A 178 11.66 30.67 17.05
CA GLY A 178 10.35 31.24 16.72
C GLY A 178 9.83 30.89 15.33
N ARG A 179 10.42 29.86 14.68
CA ARG A 179 9.88 29.29 13.44
C ARG A 179 8.75 28.33 13.80
N ASP A 180 7.54 28.66 13.40
CA ASP A 180 6.40 27.75 13.53
C ASP A 180 6.53 26.66 12.45
N SER A 181 6.39 25.40 12.85
CA SER A 181 6.32 24.23 11.98
C SER A 181 5.14 23.38 12.44
N THR A 182 4.52 22.62 11.58
CA THR A 182 3.36 21.78 11.88
C THR A 182 3.70 20.34 11.59
N THR A 183 3.51 19.46 12.56
CA THR A 183 3.55 18.01 12.31
C THR A 183 2.17 17.55 11.93
N PHE A 184 2.03 17.05 10.71
CA PHE A 184 0.77 16.55 10.18
C PHE A 184 0.60 15.07 10.54
N ALA A 185 -0.59 14.71 10.99
CA ALA A 185 -0.98 13.33 11.25
C ALA A 185 -2.34 13.06 10.63
N ALA A 186 -2.41 12.10 9.71
CA ALA A 186 -3.64 11.79 9.00
C ALA A 186 -4.71 11.35 10.01
N THR A 187 -5.90 11.92 9.92
CA THR A 187 -7.03 11.43 10.71
C THR A 187 -7.51 10.08 10.17
N ILE A 188 -8.17 9.26 11.01
CA ILE A 188 -8.67 7.94 10.57
C ILE A 188 -9.60 8.07 9.35
N PRO A 189 -10.60 8.97 9.32
CA PRO A 189 -11.49 9.11 8.15
C PRO A 189 -10.74 9.56 6.89
N GLU A 190 -9.79 10.47 7.04
CA GLU A 190 -8.98 10.99 5.94
C GLU A 190 -8.08 9.90 5.35
N GLY A 191 -7.35 9.15 6.19
CA GLY A 191 -6.51 8.05 5.72
C GLY A 191 -7.33 6.99 4.98
N ILE A 192 -8.50 6.61 5.52
CA ILE A 192 -9.42 5.69 4.82
C ILE A 192 -9.85 6.28 3.47
N ALA A 193 -10.25 7.55 3.43
CA ALA A 193 -10.66 8.22 2.19
C ALA A 193 -9.55 8.21 1.14
N ILE A 194 -8.32 8.54 1.53
CA ILE A 194 -7.14 8.52 0.65
C ILE A 194 -6.94 7.12 0.07
N LEU A 195 -6.92 6.08 0.91
CA LEU A 195 -6.68 4.70 0.47
C LEU A 195 -7.78 4.19 -0.47
N VAL A 196 -9.05 4.48 -0.15
CA VAL A 196 -10.20 4.08 -0.96
C VAL A 196 -10.20 4.79 -2.31
N VAL A 197 -9.95 6.11 -2.33
CA VAL A 197 -9.86 6.89 -3.58
C VAL A 197 -8.72 6.35 -4.45
N TYR A 198 -7.54 6.10 -3.87
CA TYR A 198 -6.41 5.53 -4.60
C TYR A 198 -6.74 4.18 -5.20
N PHE A 199 -7.39 3.29 -4.45
CA PHE A 199 -7.82 1.98 -4.96
C PHE A 199 -8.74 2.12 -6.16
N PHE A 200 -9.85 2.87 -6.04
CA PHE A 200 -10.82 2.99 -7.13
C PHE A 200 -10.22 3.68 -8.36
N VAL A 201 -9.50 4.78 -8.19
CA VAL A 201 -8.89 5.51 -9.31
C VAL A 201 -7.89 4.62 -10.06
N THR A 202 -6.99 3.95 -9.35
CA THR A 202 -5.96 3.10 -9.98
C THR A 202 -6.53 1.82 -10.58
N ALA A 203 -7.52 1.19 -9.92
CA ALA A 203 -8.19 0.01 -10.45
C ALA A 203 -8.97 0.32 -11.74
N ILE A 204 -9.72 1.43 -11.78
CA ILE A 204 -10.46 1.86 -12.97
C ILE A 204 -9.50 2.20 -14.10
N LEU A 205 -8.47 3.01 -13.83
CA LEU A 205 -7.48 3.38 -14.85
C LEU A 205 -6.72 2.15 -15.37
N GLY A 206 -6.35 1.22 -14.49
CA GLY A 206 -5.66 -0.01 -14.86
C GLY A 206 -6.52 -0.92 -15.75
N LEU A 207 -7.82 -1.04 -15.43
CA LEU A 207 -8.76 -1.81 -16.23
C LEU A 207 -8.98 -1.18 -17.60
N VAL A 208 -9.25 0.13 -17.67
CA VAL A 208 -9.45 0.86 -18.94
C VAL A 208 -8.22 0.75 -19.84
N LEU A 209 -7.02 0.85 -19.27
CA LEU A 209 -5.77 0.79 -20.04
C LEU A 209 -5.48 -0.65 -20.53
N PHE A 210 -5.85 -1.66 -19.75
CA PHE A 210 -5.78 -3.06 -20.16
C PHE A 210 -6.75 -3.39 -21.31
N GLU A 211 -7.96 -2.83 -21.29
CA GLU A 211 -8.93 -3.02 -22.38
C GLU A 211 -8.50 -2.34 -23.69
N ARG A 212 -7.84 -1.18 -23.60
CA ARG A 212 -7.40 -0.40 -24.77
C ARG A 212 -6.08 -0.87 -25.39
N LYS A 213 -5.31 -1.74 -24.73
CA LYS A 213 -4.07 -2.28 -25.31
C LYS A 213 -4.38 -3.35 -26.35
N GLU A 214 -4.23 -3.00 -27.61
CA GLU A 214 -4.13 -3.95 -28.72
C GLU A 214 -2.72 -4.57 -28.74
N PHE A 215 -2.65 -5.90 -28.78
CA PHE A 215 -1.40 -6.62 -29.00
C PHE A 215 -1.06 -6.50 -30.49
N THR A 216 -0.32 -5.45 -30.88
CA THR A 216 0.41 -5.40 -32.14
C THR A 216 1.81 -5.94 -31.95
#